data_AF-A0AAP6SGU0-F1
#
_entry.id   AF-A0AAP6SGU0-F1
#
_cell.length_a   1.000
_cell.length_b   1.000
_cell.length_c   1.000
_cell.angle_alpha   90.00
_cell.angle_beta   90.00
_cell.angle_gamma   90.00
#
_symmetry.space_group_name_H-M   'P 1'
#
loop_
_entity.id
_entity.type
_entity.pdbx_description
1 polymer ?
#
loop_
_entity_poly.entity_id
_entity_poly.type
_entity_poly.pdbx_seq_one_letter_code
_entity_poly.pdbx_strand_id
1 'polypeptide(L)'
;MTVDDYNPITGIPFTVYASGMNQRYVGRYNQPFSVNISEIVDAYAYTIGEPIMSYHINGVREVEDNGTISERKIYVDITEDNLDEWECLIIAGGVSRQNYRRYARMKTDAFEARFLNNANNFFMTTRTAGWRIVMKETELYPLYFISLERFLYMTVVERTTGKTLIQDGNFDNGIFALDIDALRKQFFDEYGVLSNSFDIYKGDPSQYSCSIVIERSDPARERYRLKFRNSLGVFEIIELAGELTITPDYAAADEARFSRYDAETDDFTADRERITRPQSLTIETGVMRADTVRFLMDMIGSEEVYLLDLSELPVKVIPSIEELKYKPRPETPQKFTVKLQMAEDETNIMQDIIDGTEGRKPRVFSKQFSKQFN
;
A
#
# COMPACT_ATOMS: atom_id res chain seq x y z
N MET A 1 51.86 -11.17 38.36
CA MET A 1 51.94 -10.89 36.92
C MET A 1 50.88 -11.76 36.28
N THR A 2 49.61 -11.44 36.51
CA THR A 2 48.76 -10.56 35.68
C THR A 2 48.72 -11.03 34.24
N VAL A 3 47.55 -11.58 33.92
CA VAL A 3 47.05 -11.85 32.59
C VAL A 3 46.86 -10.48 31.94
N ASP A 4 47.88 -10.01 31.22
CA ASP A 4 47.79 -8.79 30.42
C ASP A 4 48.26 -9.10 28.98
N ASP A 5 47.34 -8.77 28.06
CA ASP A 5 47.62 -8.21 26.74
C ASP A 5 48.11 -9.10 25.62
N TYR A 6 47.30 -10.10 25.22
CA TYR A 6 47.33 -10.56 23.84
C TYR A 6 45.94 -10.86 23.27
N ASN A 7 45.20 -9.80 22.94
CA ASN A 7 44.32 -9.83 21.78
C ASN A 7 44.04 -8.39 21.28
N PRO A 8 44.86 -7.80 20.38
CA PRO A 8 44.49 -6.54 19.78
C PRO A 8 43.29 -6.80 18.87
N ILE A 9 42.14 -6.22 19.21
CA ILE A 9 40.96 -6.23 18.35
C ILE A 9 41.28 -5.29 17.17
N THR A 10 41.76 -5.85 16.05
CA THR A 10 42.42 -5.10 14.95
C THR A 10 41.49 -4.49 13.88
N GLY A 11 40.18 -4.38 14.14
CA GLY A 11 39.22 -3.86 13.16
C GLY A 11 38.70 -2.46 13.49
N ILE A 12 38.44 -1.67 12.44
CA ILE A 12 37.84 -0.33 12.50
C ILE A 12 36.40 -0.47 13.05
N PRO A 13 36.05 0.17 14.18
CA PRO A 13 34.72 0.06 14.73
C PRO A 13 33.73 0.97 14.00
N PHE A 14 32.50 0.47 13.85
CA PHE A 14 31.38 1.24 13.34
C PHE A 14 30.13 1.00 14.18
N THR A 15 29.25 1.99 14.23
CA THR A 15 27.93 1.91 14.86
C THR A 15 26.86 2.31 13.87
N VAL A 16 25.78 1.54 13.80
CA VAL A 16 24.57 1.87 13.02
C VAL A 16 23.42 2.08 14.00
N TYR A 17 22.70 3.19 13.86
CA TYR A 17 21.51 3.47 14.68
C TYR A 17 20.47 4.27 13.90
N ALA A 18 19.20 4.04 14.21
CA ALA A 18 18.08 4.82 13.67
C ALA A 18 17.65 5.90 14.66
N SER A 19 17.25 7.09 14.17
CA SER A 19 16.86 8.21 15.04
C SER A 19 15.68 7.86 15.96
N GLY A 20 14.69 7.14 15.42
CA GLY A 20 13.48 6.75 16.14
C GLY A 20 13.62 5.50 17.03
N MET A 21 14.75 4.78 16.99
CA MET A 21 14.90 3.52 17.73
C MET A 21 16.13 3.53 18.63
N ASN A 22 15.93 3.22 19.92
CA ASN A 22 17.02 3.10 20.92
C ASN A 22 17.94 1.88 20.70
N GLN A 23 17.85 1.20 19.56
CA GLN A 23 18.68 0.05 19.23
C GLN A 23 19.89 0.49 18.41
N ARG A 24 21.05 -0.06 18.76
CA ARG A 24 22.32 0.23 18.11
C ARG A 24 22.98 -1.08 17.70
N TYR A 25 23.40 -1.16 16.45
CA TYR A 25 24.25 -2.23 15.97
C TYR A 25 25.70 -1.77 16.02
N VAL A 26 26.57 -2.54 16.68
CA VAL A 26 28.00 -2.25 16.77
C VAL A 26 28.77 -3.36 16.07
N GLY A 27 29.67 -2.99 15.17
CA GLY A 27 30.51 -3.93 14.45
C GLY A 27 31.92 -3.43 14.28
N ARG A 28 32.75 -4.29 13.68
CA ARG A 28 34.11 -3.95 13.26
C ARG A 28 34.37 -4.50 11.87
N TYR A 29 35.16 -3.79 11.08
CA TYR A 29 35.60 -4.25 9.76
C TYR A 29 37.08 -4.01 9.53
N ASN A 30 37.67 -4.76 8.63
CA ASN A 30 39.07 -4.63 8.27
C ASN A 30 39.18 -4.11 6.84
N GLN A 31 40.00 -3.10 6.58
CA GLN A 31 40.34 -2.75 5.21
C GLN A 31 41.12 -3.90 4.53
N PRO A 32 40.95 -4.12 3.21
CA PRO A 32 40.16 -3.34 2.25
C PRO A 32 38.71 -3.84 2.10
N PHE A 33 38.19 -4.63 3.04
CA PHE A 33 36.83 -5.18 2.96
C PHE A 33 35.78 -4.11 3.25
N SER A 34 34.61 -4.24 2.63
CA SER A 34 33.43 -3.42 2.93
C SER A 34 32.42 -4.22 3.73
N VAL A 35 31.63 -3.52 4.55
CA VAL A 35 30.49 -4.10 5.27
C VAL A 35 29.21 -3.79 4.53
N ASN A 36 28.41 -4.81 4.27
CA ASN A 36 27.05 -4.63 3.81
C ASN A 36 26.12 -4.55 5.04
N ILE A 37 25.52 -3.38 5.25
CA ILE A 37 24.58 -3.13 6.36
C ILE A 37 23.11 -3.24 5.95
N SER A 38 22.80 -3.73 4.73
CA SER A 38 21.43 -3.74 4.20
C SER A 38 20.43 -4.49 5.08
N GLU A 39 20.80 -5.65 5.64
CA GLU A 39 19.91 -6.41 6.55
C GLU A 39 19.66 -5.65 7.87
N ILE A 40 20.64 -4.88 8.34
CA ILE A 40 20.48 -4.02 9.52
C ILE A 40 19.50 -2.90 9.19
N VAL A 41 19.70 -2.23 8.06
CA VAL A 41 18.85 -1.14 7.55
C VAL A 41 17.40 -1.62 7.35
N ASP A 42 17.22 -2.81 6.78
CA ASP A 42 15.90 -3.40 6.50
C ASP A 42 15.11 -3.68 7.79
N ALA A 43 15.78 -4.11 8.86
CA ALA A 43 15.16 -4.31 10.16
C ALA A 43 14.59 -3.02 10.80
N TYR A 44 15.06 -1.85 10.37
CA TYR A 44 14.55 -0.54 10.81
C TYR A 44 13.57 0.08 9.81
N ALA A 45 13.40 -0.50 8.62
CA ALA A 45 12.49 0.01 7.61
C ALA A 45 11.04 -0.36 7.95
N TYR A 46 10.20 0.63 8.21
CA TYR A 46 8.76 0.42 8.42
C TYR A 46 7.93 1.01 7.28
N THR A 47 6.77 0.39 7.05
CA THR A 47 5.83 0.78 6.00
C THR A 47 5.25 2.16 6.23
N ILE A 48 5.00 2.90 5.15
CA ILE A 48 4.29 4.19 5.19
C ILE A 48 2.83 3.93 5.58
N GLY A 49 2.30 4.75 6.49
CA GLY A 49 0.92 4.68 6.96
C GLY A 49 -0.12 5.06 5.90
N GLU A 50 -1.39 4.85 6.21
CA GLU A 50 -2.50 5.34 5.38
C GLU A 50 -2.78 6.82 5.65
N PRO A 51 -3.28 7.57 4.66
CA PRO A 51 -3.63 8.97 4.85
C PRO A 51 -4.92 9.01 5.68
N ILE A 52 -5.01 9.91 6.65
CA ILE A 52 -6.22 10.05 7.47
C ILE A 52 -7.32 10.71 6.63
N MET A 53 -8.36 9.95 6.29
CA MET A 53 -9.40 10.39 5.33
C MET A 53 -10.26 11.58 5.81
N SER A 54 -10.31 11.85 7.12
CA SER A 54 -11.09 12.95 7.69
C SER A 54 -10.40 14.31 7.65
N TYR A 55 -9.08 14.38 7.42
CA TYR A 55 -8.29 15.61 7.44
C TYR A 55 -7.57 15.82 6.11
N HIS A 56 -7.71 17.01 5.53
CA HIS A 56 -7.02 17.41 4.30
C HIS A 56 -6.81 18.93 4.27
N ILE A 57 -5.71 19.35 3.66
CA ILE A 57 -5.38 20.75 3.38
C ILE A 57 -5.36 20.89 1.86
N ASN A 58 -6.39 21.53 1.30
CA ASN A 58 -6.48 21.79 -0.15
C ASN A 58 -6.22 20.53 -1.01
N GLY A 59 -6.95 19.44 -0.75
CA GLY A 59 -6.80 18.19 -1.51
C GLY A 59 -5.49 17.43 -1.30
N VAL A 60 -4.59 17.89 -0.44
CA VAL A 60 -3.38 17.15 -0.02
C VAL A 60 -3.53 16.73 1.44
N ARG A 61 -3.03 15.52 1.75
CA ARG A 61 -3.08 14.90 3.07
C ARG A 61 -1.66 14.70 3.57
N GLU A 62 -1.37 15.16 4.78
CA GLU A 62 -0.14 14.78 5.49
C GLU A 62 -0.26 13.34 5.97
N VAL A 63 0.73 12.52 5.65
CA VAL A 63 0.82 11.11 6.07
C VAL A 63 1.87 10.99 7.17
N GLU A 64 3.02 11.62 6.97
CA GLU A 64 4.10 11.71 7.96
C GLU A 64 4.63 13.14 7.97
N ASP A 65 4.68 13.73 9.16
CA ASP A 65 5.21 15.08 9.37
C ASP A 65 6.75 15.08 9.47
N ASN A 66 7.33 16.27 9.70
CA ASN A 66 8.78 16.44 9.85
C ASN A 66 9.36 15.65 11.04
N GLY A 67 8.57 15.43 12.10
CA GLY A 67 8.97 14.58 13.23
C GLY A 67 9.08 13.13 12.79
N THR A 68 8.00 12.59 12.25
CA THR A 68 7.86 11.18 11.85
C THR A 68 8.86 10.80 10.76
N ILE A 69 9.06 11.65 9.74
CA ILE A 69 10.04 11.37 8.68
C ILE A 69 11.48 11.40 9.20
N SER A 70 11.76 12.17 10.26
CA SER A 70 13.10 12.21 10.87
C SER A 70 13.44 10.91 11.61
N GLU A 71 12.43 10.18 12.10
CA GLU A 71 12.60 8.86 12.73
C GLU A 71 13.08 7.79 11.75
N ARG A 72 12.85 7.99 10.44
CA ARG A 72 13.31 7.11 9.34
C ARG A 72 14.79 7.26 8.99
N LYS A 73 15.51 8.18 9.63
CA LYS A 73 16.94 8.40 9.36
C LYS A 73 17.79 7.36 10.05
N ILE A 74 18.72 6.76 9.31
CA ILE A 74 19.81 5.95 9.86
C ILE A 74 21.11 6.73 9.78
N TYR A 75 21.87 6.61 10.85
CA TYR A 75 23.21 7.13 11.00
C TYR A 75 24.21 5.97 11.11
N VAL A 76 25.33 6.11 10.42
CA VAL A 76 26.47 5.21 10.51
C VAL A 76 27.68 6.02 10.93
N ASP A 77 28.17 5.72 12.13
CA ASP A 77 29.33 6.36 12.73
C ASP A 77 30.53 5.43 12.58
N ILE A 78 31.60 5.89 11.93
CA ILE A 78 32.88 5.19 11.87
C ILE A 78 33.84 5.89 12.85
N THR A 79 34.16 5.19 13.93
CA THR A 79 34.84 5.79 15.12
C THR A 79 36.33 6.10 14.95
N GLU A 80 36.94 5.84 13.79
CA GLU A 80 38.29 6.36 13.51
C GLU A 80 38.18 7.78 12.93
N ASP A 81 38.74 8.74 13.67
CA ASP A 81 38.99 10.13 13.25
C ASP A 81 37.80 11.09 13.01
N ASN A 82 36.56 10.79 13.42
CA ASN A 82 35.41 11.71 13.25
C ASN A 82 35.15 12.09 11.77
N LEU A 83 35.60 11.27 10.81
CA LEU A 83 35.70 11.71 9.41
C LEU A 83 34.50 11.33 8.54
N ASP A 84 33.72 10.29 8.87
CA ASP A 84 32.62 9.82 8.02
C ASP A 84 31.37 9.46 8.84
N GLU A 85 30.54 10.46 9.13
CA GLU A 85 29.13 10.24 9.48
C GLU A 85 28.34 10.08 8.18
N TRP A 86 27.74 8.90 7.98
CA TRP A 86 26.83 8.68 6.86
C TRP A 86 25.39 8.68 7.36
N GLU A 87 24.56 9.55 6.77
CA GLU A 87 23.13 9.65 7.03
C GLU A 87 22.35 9.20 5.79
N CYS A 88 21.29 8.42 5.99
CA CYS A 88 20.32 8.14 4.93
C CYS A 88 18.89 8.13 5.45
N LEU A 89 17.95 8.51 4.57
CA LEU A 89 16.52 8.35 4.79
C LEU A 89 16.08 6.98 4.24
N ILE A 90 15.35 6.20 5.04
CA ILE A 90 14.92 4.87 4.64
C ILE A 90 13.41 4.83 4.44
N ILE A 91 13.03 4.39 3.25
CA ILE A 91 11.65 4.16 2.85
C ILE A 91 11.50 2.69 2.54
N ALA A 92 10.55 2.02 3.20
CA ALA A 92 10.22 0.63 2.89
C ALA A 92 9.70 0.52 1.45
N GLY A 93 10.10 -0.53 0.75
CA GLY A 93 9.83 -0.73 -0.67
C GLY A 93 11.11 -0.85 -1.49
N GLY A 94 10.97 -0.95 -2.80
CA GLY A 94 12.12 -1.18 -3.67
C GLY A 94 11.83 -1.01 -5.14
N VAL A 95 12.92 -0.91 -5.90
CA VAL A 95 12.90 -0.97 -7.36
C VAL A 95 13.40 -2.33 -7.83
N SER A 96 12.92 -2.77 -8.99
CA SER A 96 13.39 -4.03 -9.57
C SER A 96 14.92 -4.04 -9.73
N ARG A 97 15.55 -5.22 -9.62
CA ARG A 97 17.00 -5.38 -9.86
C ARG A 97 17.44 -4.84 -11.23
N GLN A 98 16.55 -4.89 -12.22
CA GLN A 98 16.80 -4.31 -13.54
C GLN A 98 16.89 -2.78 -13.49
N ASN A 99 15.96 -2.11 -12.79
CA ASN A 99 15.98 -0.66 -12.62
C ASN A 99 17.16 -0.23 -11.74
N TYR A 100 17.45 -0.95 -10.66
CA TYR A 100 18.65 -0.72 -9.84
C TYR A 100 19.94 -0.72 -10.67
N ARG A 101 20.13 -1.72 -11.55
CA ARG A 101 21.29 -1.77 -12.46
C ARG A 101 21.34 -0.59 -13.43
N ARG A 102 20.18 -0.08 -13.86
CA ARG A 102 20.12 1.12 -14.73
C ARG A 102 20.56 2.36 -13.96
N TYR A 103 20.02 2.57 -12.76
CA TYR A 103 20.41 3.68 -11.89
C TYR A 103 21.91 3.66 -11.58
N ALA A 104 22.46 2.51 -11.20
CA ALA A 104 23.89 2.35 -10.96
C ALA A 104 24.77 2.71 -12.17
N ARG A 105 24.35 2.34 -13.40
CA ARG A 105 25.06 2.71 -14.64
C ARG A 105 24.98 4.21 -14.94
N MET A 106 23.88 4.86 -14.57
CA MET A 106 23.67 6.30 -14.73
C MET A 106 24.28 7.11 -13.58
N LYS A 107 24.83 6.45 -12.55
CA LYS A 107 25.36 7.08 -11.32
C LYS A 107 24.34 7.99 -10.62
N THR A 108 23.09 7.53 -10.56
CA THR A 108 21.99 8.17 -9.86
C THR A 108 21.21 7.12 -9.08
N ASP A 109 20.16 7.51 -8.38
CA ASP A 109 19.25 6.61 -7.66
C ASP A 109 17.77 6.94 -7.95
N ALA A 110 16.86 6.18 -7.35
CA ALA A 110 15.42 6.36 -7.57
C ALA A 110 14.86 7.65 -6.94
N PHE A 111 15.49 8.18 -5.89
CA PHE A 111 15.09 9.44 -5.27
C PHE A 111 15.47 10.60 -6.18
N GLU A 112 16.74 10.72 -6.56
CA GLU A 112 17.22 11.80 -7.42
C GLU A 112 16.60 11.75 -8.83
N ALA A 113 16.45 10.57 -9.42
CA ALA A 113 15.90 10.45 -10.76
C ALA A 113 14.37 10.62 -10.81
N ARG A 114 13.67 10.35 -9.69
CA ARG A 114 12.20 10.26 -9.67
C ARG A 114 11.56 10.92 -8.46
N PHE A 115 11.68 10.34 -7.26
CA PHE A 115 10.81 10.71 -6.12
C PHE A 115 11.06 12.11 -5.54
N LEU A 116 12.27 12.64 -5.69
CA LEU A 116 12.65 14.00 -5.30
C LEU A 116 12.86 14.91 -6.52
N ASN A 117 12.56 14.43 -7.72
CA ASN A 117 12.75 15.18 -8.95
C ASN A 117 11.47 15.94 -9.32
N ASN A 118 11.50 17.25 -9.12
CA ASN A 118 10.37 18.14 -9.39
C ASN A 118 9.98 18.21 -10.89
N ALA A 119 10.87 17.78 -11.80
CA ALA A 119 10.64 17.78 -13.25
C ALA A 119 10.07 16.46 -13.80
N ASN A 120 9.80 15.48 -12.92
CA ASN A 120 9.36 14.14 -13.31
C ASN A 120 8.16 13.67 -12.50
N ASN A 121 7.60 12.51 -12.86
CA ASN A 121 6.63 11.81 -12.02
C ASN A 121 7.27 11.39 -10.69
N PHE A 122 7.07 12.21 -9.67
CA PHE A 122 7.57 12.04 -8.32
C PHE A 122 6.65 11.19 -7.42
N PHE A 123 5.46 10.81 -7.90
CA PHE A 123 4.52 10.00 -7.12
C PHE A 123 5.03 8.56 -6.97
N MET A 124 4.79 7.99 -5.79
CA MET A 124 5.12 6.62 -5.42
C MET A 124 4.12 5.60 -5.99
N THR A 125 3.85 5.67 -7.30
CA THR A 125 2.96 4.73 -8.01
C THR A 125 3.73 3.73 -8.86
N THR A 126 3.24 2.49 -8.93
CA THR A 126 3.76 1.44 -9.81
C THR A 126 2.98 1.29 -11.12
N ARG A 127 1.87 2.03 -11.29
CA ARG A 127 1.09 2.09 -12.55
C ARG A 127 1.95 2.47 -13.74
N THR A 128 2.87 3.41 -13.52
CA THR A 128 3.79 3.91 -14.54
C THR A 128 5.03 4.51 -13.89
N ALA A 129 6.15 4.42 -14.59
CA ALA A 129 7.35 5.21 -14.31
C ALA A 129 7.45 6.46 -15.20
N GLY A 130 6.52 6.63 -16.15
CA GLY A 130 6.49 7.76 -17.08
C GLY A 130 5.71 8.96 -16.52
N TRP A 131 5.66 10.02 -17.31
CA TRP A 131 4.99 11.28 -16.97
C TRP A 131 3.46 11.20 -16.97
N ARG A 132 2.85 10.20 -17.62
CA ARG A 132 1.39 10.08 -17.73
C ARG A 132 0.87 8.98 -16.82
N ILE A 133 0.25 9.37 -15.71
CA ILE A 133 -0.40 8.46 -14.76
C ILE A 133 -1.86 8.30 -15.19
N VAL A 134 -2.25 7.08 -15.55
CA VAL A 134 -3.61 6.75 -15.96
C VAL A 134 -4.21 5.82 -14.91
N MET A 135 -5.39 6.16 -14.42
CA MET A 135 -6.14 5.33 -13.47
C MET A 135 -7.63 5.43 -13.77
N LYS A 136 -8.40 4.41 -13.41
CA LYS A 136 -9.85 4.46 -13.53
C LYS A 136 -10.47 5.25 -12.38
N GLU A 137 -11.66 5.79 -12.61
CA GLU A 137 -12.42 6.51 -11.57
C GLU A 137 -12.72 5.64 -10.33
N THR A 138 -12.90 4.33 -10.48
CA THR A 138 -13.08 3.40 -9.35
C THR A 138 -11.79 2.92 -8.70
N GLU A 139 -10.64 3.32 -9.23
CA GLU A 139 -9.31 3.01 -8.70
C GLU A 139 -8.66 4.22 -8.01
N LEU A 140 -9.42 5.31 -7.85
CA LEU A 140 -8.93 6.52 -7.18
C LEU A 140 -8.55 6.21 -5.74
N TYR A 141 -7.30 6.54 -5.42
CA TYR A 141 -6.73 6.49 -4.09
C TYR A 141 -5.65 7.58 -4.02
N PRO A 142 -5.38 8.18 -2.85
CA PRO A 142 -4.39 9.24 -2.73
C PRO A 142 -3.00 8.84 -3.26
N LEU A 143 -2.39 9.72 -4.05
CA LEU A 143 -1.06 9.50 -4.63
C LEU A 143 0.02 10.06 -3.71
N TYR A 144 0.84 9.17 -3.15
CA TYR A 144 1.89 9.52 -2.20
C TYR A 144 3.09 10.17 -2.88
N PHE A 145 3.71 11.12 -2.18
CA PHE A 145 4.96 11.74 -2.55
C PHE A 145 5.78 12.17 -1.33
N ILE A 146 7.08 12.32 -1.54
CA ILE A 146 8.03 12.77 -0.52
C ILE A 146 8.31 14.25 -0.73
N SER A 147 8.29 15.03 0.35
CA SER A 147 8.82 16.40 0.37
C SER A 147 9.97 16.47 1.36
N LEU A 148 11.10 17.05 0.93
CA LEU A 148 12.26 17.35 1.77
C LEU A 148 12.67 18.83 1.62
N GLU A 149 11.77 19.63 1.05
CA GLU A 149 11.97 21.06 0.78
C GLU A 149 11.04 21.84 1.70
N ARG A 150 11.53 22.91 2.33
CA ARG A 150 10.68 23.80 3.13
C ARG A 150 9.82 24.67 2.22
N PHE A 151 8.57 24.91 2.60
CA PHE A 151 7.67 25.77 1.83
C PHE A 151 7.44 25.31 0.38
N LEU A 152 7.49 23.99 0.17
CA LEU A 152 7.09 23.42 -1.11
C LEU A 152 5.58 23.58 -1.31
N TYR A 153 5.20 23.97 -2.52
CA TYR A 153 3.82 24.02 -2.98
C TYR A 153 3.65 23.18 -4.24
N MET A 154 2.40 22.87 -4.58
CA MET A 154 2.06 22.12 -5.78
C MET A 154 1.01 22.88 -6.57
N THR A 155 1.28 23.13 -7.85
CA THR A 155 0.31 23.74 -8.76
C THR A 155 -0.34 22.63 -9.59
N VAL A 156 -1.67 22.61 -9.57
CA VAL A 156 -2.48 21.68 -10.35
C VAL A 156 -3.25 22.47 -11.40
N VAL A 157 -3.02 22.14 -12.67
CA VAL A 157 -3.70 22.78 -13.80
C VAL A 157 -4.67 21.79 -14.44
N GLU A 158 -5.94 22.17 -14.49
CA GLU A 158 -6.97 21.43 -15.21
C GLU A 158 -6.81 21.63 -16.72
N ARG A 159 -6.67 20.55 -17.49
CA ARG A 159 -6.22 20.63 -18.89
C ARG A 159 -7.26 21.19 -19.87
N THR A 160 -8.55 21.09 -19.58
CA THR A 160 -9.61 21.49 -20.52
C THR A 160 -9.86 22.99 -20.52
N THR A 161 -9.86 23.59 -19.33
CA THR A 161 -10.20 24.99 -19.09
C THR A 161 -8.97 25.83 -18.72
N GLY A 162 -7.85 25.20 -18.39
CA GLY A 162 -6.63 25.88 -17.91
C GLY A 162 -6.79 26.48 -16.52
N LYS A 163 -7.84 26.10 -15.78
CA LYS A 163 -8.04 26.55 -14.40
C LYS A 163 -6.99 25.92 -13.49
N THR A 164 -6.56 26.67 -12.50
CA THR A 164 -5.43 26.31 -11.66
C THR A 164 -5.84 26.33 -10.19
N LEU A 165 -5.40 25.32 -9.46
CA LEU A 165 -5.40 25.31 -8.00
C LEU A 165 -3.96 25.25 -7.51
N ILE A 166 -3.65 26.04 -6.49
CA ILE A 166 -2.38 25.98 -5.79
C ILE A 166 -2.64 25.27 -4.47
N GLN A 167 -2.00 24.12 -4.30
CA GLN A 167 -2.00 23.38 -3.06
C GLN A 167 -0.89 23.96 -2.18
N ASP A 168 -1.26 25.02 -1.45
CA ASP A 168 -0.41 25.73 -0.49
C ASP A 168 -0.54 25.10 0.90
N GLY A 169 -0.15 23.82 0.99
CA GLY A 169 -0.12 23.11 2.27
C GLY A 169 1.12 23.39 3.10
N ASN A 170 2.05 24.23 2.60
CA ASN A 170 3.40 24.36 3.11
C ASN A 170 4.02 22.97 3.35
N PHE A 171 4.24 22.21 2.27
CA PHE A 171 4.74 20.84 2.37
C PHE A 171 6.21 20.85 2.81
N ASP A 172 6.44 20.96 4.11
CA ASP A 172 7.77 20.86 4.71
C ASP A 172 8.30 19.41 4.57
N ASN A 173 9.34 19.06 5.32
CA ASN A 173 9.86 17.69 5.30
C ASN A 173 8.78 16.71 5.77
N GLY A 174 8.45 15.73 4.95
CA GLY A 174 7.38 14.78 5.26
C GLY A 174 6.99 13.90 4.08
N ILE A 175 6.01 13.05 4.34
CA ILE A 175 5.34 12.23 3.32
C ILE A 175 3.90 12.71 3.22
N PHE A 176 3.46 13.02 2.02
CA PHE A 176 2.14 13.57 1.73
C PHE A 176 1.45 12.73 0.67
N ALA A 177 0.13 12.86 0.56
CA ALA A 177 -0.65 12.21 -0.47
C ALA A 177 -1.63 13.18 -1.13
N LEU A 178 -1.57 13.28 -2.45
CA LEU A 178 -2.53 14.05 -3.23
C LEU A 178 -3.83 13.25 -3.38
N ASP A 179 -4.90 13.72 -2.74
CA ASP A 179 -6.22 13.13 -2.84
C ASP A 179 -6.93 13.65 -4.10
N ILE A 180 -6.99 12.78 -5.11
CA ILE A 180 -7.54 13.10 -6.42
C ILE A 180 -9.06 13.34 -6.35
N ASP A 181 -9.78 12.66 -5.47
CA ASP A 181 -11.23 12.87 -5.31
C ASP A 181 -11.51 14.22 -4.64
N ALA A 182 -10.77 14.56 -3.59
CA ALA A 182 -10.86 15.87 -2.96
C ALA A 182 -10.48 17.00 -3.94
N LEU A 183 -9.44 16.78 -4.75
CA LEU A 183 -9.01 17.71 -5.79
C LEU A 183 -10.11 17.94 -6.86
N ARG A 184 -10.72 16.86 -7.37
CA ARG A 184 -11.84 16.96 -8.33
C ARG A 184 -13.02 17.72 -7.74
N LYS A 185 -13.35 17.43 -6.48
CA LYS A 185 -14.40 18.13 -5.76
C LYS A 185 -14.09 19.61 -5.62
N GLN A 186 -12.86 19.98 -5.27
CA GLN A 186 -12.44 21.37 -5.15
C GLN A 186 -12.56 22.12 -6.49
N PHE A 187 -12.11 21.53 -7.60
CA PHE A 187 -12.31 22.12 -8.92
C PHE A 187 -13.78 22.30 -9.28
N PHE A 188 -14.63 21.35 -8.89
CA PHE A 188 -16.06 21.45 -9.10
C PHE A 188 -16.69 22.56 -8.26
N ASP A 189 -16.33 22.64 -6.98
CA ASP A 189 -16.87 23.64 -6.04
C ASP A 189 -16.42 25.07 -6.40
N GLU A 190 -15.15 25.27 -6.81
CA GLU A 190 -14.60 26.59 -7.12
C GLU A 190 -14.89 27.06 -8.55
N TYR A 191 -14.87 26.14 -9.53
CA TYR A 191 -14.94 26.47 -10.95
C TYR A 191 -16.10 25.83 -11.71
N GLY A 192 -16.88 24.94 -11.09
CA GLY A 192 -17.96 24.19 -11.75
C GLY A 192 -17.46 23.14 -12.74
N VAL A 193 -16.20 22.71 -12.62
CA VAL A 193 -15.55 21.78 -13.57
C VAL A 193 -15.29 20.44 -12.90
N LEU A 194 -15.95 19.37 -13.38
CA LEU A 194 -15.59 18.01 -13.02
C LEU A 194 -14.45 17.52 -13.94
N SER A 195 -13.22 17.75 -13.51
CA SER A 195 -12.05 17.37 -14.30
C SER A 195 -11.71 15.89 -14.21
N ASN A 196 -11.20 15.36 -15.32
CA ASN A 196 -10.59 14.04 -15.44
C ASN A 196 -9.14 14.11 -15.93
N SER A 197 -8.56 15.30 -16.08
CA SER A 197 -7.18 15.45 -16.52
C SER A 197 -6.51 16.67 -15.91
N PHE A 198 -5.36 16.42 -15.28
CA PHE A 198 -4.58 17.41 -14.56
C PHE A 198 -3.13 17.38 -15.01
N ASP A 199 -2.53 18.55 -15.17
CA ASP A 199 -1.08 18.72 -15.25
C ASP A 199 -0.58 19.19 -13.88
N ILE A 200 0.48 18.55 -13.38
CA ILE A 200 1.03 18.73 -12.05
C ILE A 200 2.41 19.38 -12.15
N TYR A 201 2.63 20.39 -11.32
CA TYR A 201 3.88 21.13 -11.18
C TYR A 201 4.24 21.16 -9.69
N LYS A 202 5.31 20.48 -9.30
CA LYS A 202 5.82 20.44 -7.91
C LYS A 202 6.90 21.50 -7.75
N GLY A 203 6.74 22.41 -6.79
CA GLY A 203 7.66 23.54 -6.62
C GLY A 203 7.43 24.57 -7.72
N ASP A 204 8.42 24.76 -8.61
CA ASP A 204 8.37 25.79 -9.64
C ASP A 204 7.19 25.56 -10.62
N PRO A 205 6.21 26.50 -10.73
CA PRO A 205 5.05 26.35 -11.62
C PRO A 205 5.41 26.41 -13.11
N SER A 206 6.65 26.77 -13.47
CA SER A 206 7.16 26.68 -14.84
C SER A 206 7.75 25.31 -15.19
N GLN A 207 7.99 24.46 -14.19
CA GLN A 207 8.60 23.14 -14.37
C GLN A 207 7.53 22.04 -14.29
N TYR A 208 7.10 21.56 -15.46
CA TYR A 208 6.15 20.45 -15.56
C TYR A 208 6.71 19.16 -14.94
N SER A 209 5.91 18.51 -14.08
CA SER A 209 6.28 17.25 -13.43
C SER A 209 5.64 16.05 -14.11
N CYS A 210 4.30 15.99 -14.16
CA CYS A 210 3.55 14.86 -14.70
C CYS A 210 2.08 15.22 -14.99
N SER A 211 1.36 14.33 -15.65
CA SER A 211 -0.08 14.44 -15.88
C SER A 211 -0.82 13.26 -15.26
N ILE A 212 -1.95 13.56 -14.62
CA ILE A 212 -2.89 12.58 -14.10
C ILE A 212 -4.11 12.56 -15.02
N VAL A 213 -4.49 11.37 -15.48
CA VAL A 213 -5.67 11.15 -16.34
C VAL A 213 -6.56 10.10 -15.71
N ILE A 214 -7.80 10.49 -15.46
CA ILE A 214 -8.84 9.65 -14.88
C ILE A 214 -9.69 9.12 -16.03
N GLU A 215 -9.63 7.82 -16.25
CA GLU A 215 -10.48 7.15 -17.23
C GLU A 215 -11.80 6.73 -16.60
N ARG A 216 -12.87 6.81 -17.39
CA ARG A 216 -14.13 6.17 -17.02
C ARG A 216 -13.90 4.67 -16.91
N SER A 217 -14.45 4.06 -15.87
CA SER A 217 -14.45 2.60 -15.78
C SER A 217 -15.47 1.97 -16.71
N ASP A 218 -15.10 0.83 -17.30
CA ASP A 218 -16.01 0.09 -18.19
C ASP A 218 -17.25 -0.39 -17.42
N PRO A 219 -18.44 -0.40 -18.06
CA PRO A 219 -19.62 -1.01 -17.48
C PRO A 219 -19.38 -2.50 -17.21
N ALA A 220 -19.49 -2.89 -15.96
CA ALA A 220 -19.35 -4.29 -15.51
C ALA A 220 -20.48 -4.59 -14.54
N ARG A 221 -21.05 -5.81 -14.65
CA ARG A 221 -22.09 -6.28 -13.72
C ARG A 221 -21.54 -6.44 -12.31
N GLU A 222 -20.33 -7.00 -12.21
CA GLU A 222 -19.62 -7.24 -10.97
C GLU A 222 -18.23 -6.59 -11.05
N ARG A 223 -17.83 -5.98 -9.93
CA ARG A 223 -16.60 -5.20 -9.80
C ARG A 223 -16.12 -5.30 -8.37
N TYR A 224 -14.83 -5.59 -8.22
CA TYR A 224 -14.19 -5.72 -6.92
C TYR A 224 -12.90 -4.90 -6.90
N ARG A 225 -12.73 -4.08 -5.87
CA ARG A 225 -11.54 -3.28 -5.63
C ARG A 225 -10.65 -3.98 -4.61
N LEU A 226 -9.37 -4.07 -4.96
CA LEU A 226 -8.32 -4.55 -4.09
C LEU A 226 -7.42 -3.37 -3.74
N LYS A 227 -7.39 -2.98 -2.47
CA LYS A 227 -6.38 -2.08 -1.92
C LYS A 227 -5.15 -2.90 -1.59
N PHE A 228 -3.99 -2.55 -2.12
CA PHE A 228 -2.77 -3.29 -1.89
C PHE A 228 -1.57 -2.37 -1.70
N ARG A 229 -0.56 -2.85 -0.98
CA ARG A 229 0.71 -2.14 -0.85
C ARG A 229 1.58 -2.43 -2.07
N ASN A 230 1.87 -1.40 -2.85
CA ASN A 230 2.68 -1.54 -4.06
C ASN A 230 4.16 -1.81 -3.73
N SER A 231 4.97 -2.18 -4.73
CA SER A 231 6.42 -2.40 -4.54
C SER A 231 7.18 -1.18 -3.99
N LEU A 232 6.60 0.02 -4.00
CA LEU A 232 7.20 1.25 -3.46
C LEU A 232 6.78 1.51 -2.00
N GLY A 233 6.04 0.60 -1.38
CA GLY A 233 5.71 0.65 0.05
C GLY A 233 4.47 1.46 0.42
N VAL A 234 3.68 1.91 -0.56
CA VAL A 234 2.44 2.70 -0.33
C VAL A 234 1.21 2.00 -0.89
N PHE A 235 0.03 2.37 -0.41
CA PHE A 235 -1.22 1.78 -0.89
C PHE A 235 -1.66 2.34 -2.24
N GLU A 236 -2.15 1.46 -3.10
CA GLU A 236 -2.93 1.80 -4.30
C GLU A 236 -4.14 0.86 -4.42
N ILE A 237 -5.09 1.19 -5.31
CA ILE A 237 -6.27 0.37 -5.58
C ILE A 237 -6.26 -0.13 -7.02
N ILE A 238 -6.48 -1.43 -7.22
CA ILE A 238 -6.78 -2.01 -8.54
C ILE A 238 -8.23 -2.51 -8.60
N GLU A 239 -8.87 -2.28 -9.73
CA GLU A 239 -10.20 -2.79 -10.01
C GLU A 239 -10.13 -4.10 -10.80
N LEU A 240 -10.81 -5.12 -10.30
CA LEU A 240 -11.12 -6.34 -11.02
C LEU A 240 -12.61 -6.35 -11.41
N ALA A 241 -12.88 -6.06 -12.68
CA ALA A 241 -14.21 -6.25 -13.26
C ALA A 241 -14.37 -7.71 -13.65
N GLY A 242 -15.32 -8.44 -13.08
CA GLY A 242 -15.39 -9.90 -13.23
C GLY A 242 -16.39 -10.56 -12.30
N GLU A 243 -16.82 -11.77 -12.64
CA GLU A 243 -17.71 -12.55 -11.79
C GLU A 243 -16.92 -13.15 -10.61
N LEU A 244 -17.47 -13.04 -9.40
CA LEU A 244 -16.90 -13.61 -8.18
C LEU A 244 -17.60 -14.91 -7.82
N THR A 245 -16.80 -15.95 -7.60
CA THR A 245 -17.27 -17.21 -7.03
C THR A 245 -16.59 -17.46 -5.69
N ILE A 246 -17.37 -17.88 -4.68
CA ILE A 246 -16.86 -18.24 -3.36
C ILE A 246 -16.87 -19.75 -3.25
N THR A 247 -15.71 -20.33 -2.97
CA THR A 247 -15.53 -21.77 -2.78
C THR A 247 -15.06 -22.03 -1.35
N PRO A 248 -15.97 -22.47 -0.46
CA PRO A 248 -15.60 -22.91 0.88
C PRO A 248 -14.94 -24.28 0.81
N ASP A 249 -13.84 -24.45 1.55
CA ASP A 249 -13.14 -25.73 1.66
C ASP A 249 -13.59 -26.50 2.91
N TYR A 250 -14.06 -27.73 2.70
CA TYR A 250 -14.48 -28.66 3.75
C TYR A 250 -13.67 -29.97 3.70
N ALA A 251 -12.49 -30.01 3.06
CA ALA A 251 -11.69 -31.23 2.92
C ALA A 251 -11.42 -31.93 4.27
N ALA A 252 -11.21 -31.17 5.35
CA ALA A 252 -10.99 -31.72 6.70
C ALA A 252 -12.26 -32.23 7.41
N ALA A 253 -13.45 -32.06 6.81
CA ALA A 253 -14.72 -32.36 7.47
C ALA A 253 -14.97 -33.86 7.69
N ASP A 254 -14.43 -34.70 6.81
CA ASP A 254 -14.58 -36.15 6.92
C ASP A 254 -13.56 -36.76 7.89
N GLU A 255 -12.42 -36.11 8.10
CA GLU A 255 -11.37 -36.56 9.03
C GLU A 255 -11.66 -36.17 10.50
N ALA A 256 -12.53 -35.17 10.74
CA ALA A 256 -12.83 -34.63 12.07
C ALA A 256 -13.94 -35.40 12.85
N ARG A 257 -14.29 -36.62 12.43
CA ARG A 257 -15.34 -37.42 13.08
C ARG A 257 -14.75 -38.27 14.21
N PHE A 258 -15.43 -38.33 15.34
CA PHE A 258 -15.08 -39.21 16.45
C PHE A 258 -16.31 -39.92 17.00
N SER A 259 -16.09 -41.03 17.70
CA SER A 259 -17.16 -41.77 18.36
C SER A 259 -17.41 -41.22 19.76
N ARG A 260 -18.64 -40.85 20.04
CA ARG A 260 -19.11 -40.43 21.36
C ARG A 260 -20.01 -41.51 21.94
N TYR A 261 -19.69 -41.97 23.13
CA TYR A 261 -20.53 -42.92 23.85
C TYR A 261 -21.86 -42.25 24.25
N ASP A 262 -22.97 -42.91 23.92
CA ASP A 262 -24.33 -42.53 24.29
C ASP A 262 -24.85 -43.47 25.39
N ALA A 263 -25.04 -42.92 26.58
CA ALA A 263 -25.47 -43.67 27.75
C ALA A 263 -26.96 -44.06 27.73
N GLU A 264 -27.79 -43.41 26.89
CA GLU A 264 -29.22 -43.77 26.79
C GLU A 264 -29.43 -45.01 25.93
N THR A 265 -28.61 -45.17 24.89
CA THR A 265 -28.68 -46.29 23.94
C THR A 265 -27.63 -47.37 24.20
N ASP A 266 -26.67 -47.11 25.10
CA ASP A 266 -25.51 -47.96 25.43
C ASP A 266 -24.66 -48.32 24.19
N ASP A 267 -24.52 -47.36 23.27
CA ASP A 267 -23.79 -47.53 22.01
C ASP A 267 -22.92 -46.28 21.69
N PHE A 268 -22.06 -46.40 20.67
CA PHE A 268 -21.26 -45.29 20.16
C PHE A 268 -21.96 -44.61 18.99
N THR A 269 -22.19 -43.31 19.11
CA THR A 269 -22.68 -42.46 18.03
C THR A 269 -21.54 -41.67 17.39
N ALA A 270 -21.64 -41.38 16.11
CA ALA A 270 -20.68 -40.51 15.43
C ALA A 270 -21.00 -39.05 15.77
N ASP A 271 -20.00 -38.33 16.29
CA ASP A 271 -20.04 -36.90 16.58
C ASP A 271 -18.88 -36.20 15.84
N ARG A 272 -18.89 -34.87 15.77
CA ARG A 272 -17.79 -34.10 15.18
C ARG A 272 -17.62 -32.74 15.84
N GLU A 273 -16.38 -32.27 15.90
CA GLU A 273 -16.09 -30.89 16.32
C GLU A 273 -16.41 -29.89 15.19
N ARG A 274 -16.41 -28.59 15.53
CA ARG A 274 -16.51 -27.53 14.51
C ARG A 274 -15.26 -27.56 13.64
N ILE A 275 -15.44 -27.53 12.33
CA ILE A 275 -14.36 -27.62 11.35
C ILE A 275 -13.96 -26.22 10.90
N THR A 276 -12.66 -25.94 10.93
CA THR A 276 -12.06 -24.75 10.32
C THR A 276 -12.32 -24.78 8.82
N ARG A 277 -12.84 -23.68 8.28
CA ARG A 277 -13.25 -23.57 6.87
C ARG A 277 -12.43 -22.48 6.18
N PRO A 278 -11.32 -22.84 5.52
CA PRO A 278 -10.66 -21.94 4.60
C PRO A 278 -11.64 -21.52 3.51
N GLN A 279 -11.61 -20.25 3.15
CA GLN A 279 -12.40 -19.71 2.05
C GLN A 279 -11.49 -19.18 0.96
N SER A 280 -11.80 -19.54 -0.27
CA SER A 280 -11.20 -18.93 -1.45
C SER A 280 -12.26 -18.28 -2.31
N LEU A 281 -11.94 -17.12 -2.85
CA LEU A 281 -12.73 -16.45 -3.87
C LEU A 281 -11.99 -16.51 -5.19
N THR A 282 -12.74 -16.64 -6.29
CA THR A 282 -12.19 -16.65 -7.63
C THR A 282 -12.89 -15.58 -8.45
N ILE A 283 -12.10 -14.69 -9.07
CA ILE A 283 -12.57 -13.60 -9.93
C ILE A 283 -12.07 -13.87 -11.35
N GLU A 284 -13.00 -14.03 -12.28
CA GLU A 284 -12.67 -14.04 -13.71
C GLU A 284 -12.60 -12.61 -14.25
N THR A 285 -11.40 -12.10 -14.48
CA THR A 285 -11.25 -10.70 -14.89
C THR A 285 -11.78 -10.44 -16.31
N GLY A 286 -12.21 -9.21 -16.52
CA GLY A 286 -12.40 -8.63 -17.83
C GLY A 286 -11.09 -8.47 -18.60
N VAL A 287 -11.19 -7.84 -19.76
CA VAL A 287 -10.04 -7.57 -20.63
C VAL A 287 -9.10 -6.57 -19.97
N MET A 288 -7.82 -6.94 -19.86
CA MET A 288 -6.79 -6.06 -19.29
C MET A 288 -5.78 -5.56 -20.33
N ARG A 289 -5.42 -4.27 -20.23
CA ARG A 289 -4.34 -3.65 -21.00
C ARG A 289 -2.98 -4.07 -20.43
N ALA A 290 -1.93 -4.01 -21.25
CA ALA A 290 -0.59 -4.44 -20.83
C ALA A 290 -0.06 -3.72 -19.57
N ASP A 291 -0.35 -2.43 -19.41
CA ASP A 291 0.07 -1.68 -18.22
C ASP A 291 -0.71 -2.09 -16.96
N THR A 292 -2.02 -2.36 -17.11
CA THR A 292 -2.86 -2.92 -16.04
C THR A 292 -2.39 -4.30 -15.60
N VAL A 293 -1.88 -5.13 -16.53
CA VAL A 293 -1.32 -6.45 -16.20
C VAL A 293 -0.08 -6.34 -15.32
N ARG A 294 0.78 -5.33 -15.53
CA ARG A 294 1.94 -5.09 -14.65
C ARG A 294 1.51 -4.63 -13.27
N PHE A 295 0.51 -3.77 -13.20
CA PHE A 295 -0.07 -3.32 -11.94
C PHE A 295 -0.74 -4.47 -11.18
N LEU A 296 -1.41 -5.38 -11.90
CA LEU A 296 -1.94 -6.64 -11.35
C LEU A 296 -0.83 -7.53 -10.78
N MET A 297 0.31 -7.66 -11.48
CA MET A 297 1.46 -8.44 -10.99
C MET A 297 2.04 -7.88 -9.70
N ASP A 298 2.09 -6.55 -9.58
CA ASP A 298 2.51 -5.89 -8.35
C ASP A 298 1.54 -6.17 -7.20
N MET A 299 0.23 -6.14 -7.46
CA MET A 299 -0.80 -6.54 -6.49
C MET A 299 -0.65 -7.99 -6.04
N ILE A 300 -0.39 -8.92 -6.96
CA ILE A 300 -0.20 -10.35 -6.62
C ILE A 300 1.04 -10.56 -5.75
N GLY A 301 2.11 -9.80 -6.01
CA GLY A 301 3.35 -9.86 -5.24
C GLY A 301 3.31 -9.07 -3.92
N SER A 302 2.19 -8.41 -3.61
CA SER A 302 2.05 -7.57 -2.42
C SER A 302 1.92 -8.41 -1.15
N GLU A 303 2.57 -7.96 -0.08
CA GLU A 303 2.46 -8.55 1.25
C GLU A 303 1.15 -8.20 1.95
N GLU A 304 0.44 -7.18 1.46
CA GLU A 304 -0.71 -6.62 2.13
C GLU A 304 -1.80 -6.23 1.13
N VAL A 305 -2.88 -7.01 1.09
CA VAL A 305 -4.00 -6.85 0.16
C VAL A 305 -5.34 -6.96 0.89
N TYR A 306 -6.25 -6.03 0.61
CA TYR A 306 -7.59 -5.97 1.16
C TYR A 306 -8.64 -5.89 0.05
N LEU A 307 -9.64 -6.77 0.11
CA LEU A 307 -10.84 -6.73 -0.71
C LEU A 307 -11.86 -5.78 -0.07
N LEU A 308 -12.25 -4.74 -0.82
CA LEU A 308 -13.06 -3.65 -0.28
C LEU A 308 -14.57 -3.81 -0.48
N ASP A 309 -14.98 -4.64 -1.44
CA ASP A 309 -16.37 -4.66 -1.95
C ASP A 309 -17.11 -5.98 -1.66
N LEU A 310 -16.59 -6.82 -0.76
CA LEU A 310 -17.26 -8.06 -0.34
C LEU A 310 -18.25 -7.83 0.82
N SER A 311 -17.84 -7.02 1.78
CA SER A 311 -18.52 -6.69 3.03
C SER A 311 -18.35 -5.19 3.31
N GLU A 312 -19.00 -4.67 4.35
CA GLU A 312 -18.85 -3.26 4.72
C GLU A 312 -17.43 -2.93 5.22
N LEU A 313 -16.77 -3.90 5.86
CA LEU A 313 -15.39 -3.78 6.29
C LEU A 313 -14.43 -4.44 5.28
N PRO A 314 -13.25 -3.84 5.01
CA PRO A 314 -12.23 -4.46 4.17
C PRO A 314 -11.76 -5.81 4.70
N VAL A 315 -11.68 -6.81 3.82
CA VAL A 315 -11.25 -8.17 4.17
C VAL A 315 -9.83 -8.41 3.68
N LYS A 316 -8.94 -8.85 4.55
CA LYS A 316 -7.55 -9.18 4.17
C LYS A 316 -7.51 -10.48 3.38
N VAL A 317 -6.85 -10.45 2.23
CA VAL A 317 -6.75 -11.58 1.29
C VAL A 317 -5.32 -11.79 0.81
N ILE A 318 -5.02 -13.02 0.37
CA ILE A 318 -3.77 -13.40 -0.27
C ILE A 318 -4.08 -13.71 -1.73
N PRO A 319 -3.66 -12.85 -2.69
CA PRO A 319 -3.94 -13.05 -4.11
C PRO A 319 -2.99 -14.06 -4.76
N SER A 320 -3.50 -14.76 -5.77
CA SER A 320 -2.74 -15.65 -6.63
C SER A 320 -3.41 -15.77 -8.00
N ILE A 321 -2.65 -16.20 -9.02
CA ILE A 321 -3.17 -16.54 -10.35
C ILE A 321 -2.62 -17.90 -10.75
N GLU A 322 -3.51 -18.80 -11.14
CA GLU A 322 -3.12 -20.10 -11.71
C GLU A 322 -2.53 -19.87 -13.11
N GLU A 323 -1.27 -20.27 -13.30
CA GLU A 323 -0.53 -20.18 -14.57
C GLU A 323 -0.55 -18.81 -15.28
N LEU A 324 -0.12 -17.74 -14.57
CA LEU A 324 -0.02 -16.41 -15.17
C LEU A 324 0.88 -16.39 -16.42
N LYS A 325 0.26 -16.31 -17.60
CA LYS A 325 0.92 -16.14 -18.91
C LYS A 325 0.37 -14.87 -19.56
N TYR A 326 1.25 -13.94 -19.92
CA TYR A 326 0.84 -12.70 -20.56
C TYR A 326 1.74 -12.36 -21.75
N LYS A 327 1.14 -11.80 -22.79
CA LYS A 327 1.84 -11.22 -23.94
C LYS A 327 2.06 -9.73 -23.69
N PRO A 328 3.31 -9.22 -23.73
CA PRO A 328 3.58 -7.78 -23.62
C PRO A 328 2.96 -6.96 -24.76
N ARG A 329 2.77 -7.59 -25.91
CA ARG A 329 2.07 -7.03 -27.08
C ARG A 329 0.97 -8.01 -27.49
N PRO A 330 -0.19 -7.97 -26.81
CA PRO A 330 -1.27 -8.89 -27.12
C PRO A 330 -1.89 -8.57 -28.48
N GLU A 331 -2.03 -9.57 -29.33
CA GLU A 331 -2.84 -9.49 -30.56
C GLU A 331 -4.34 -9.68 -30.27
N THR A 332 -4.65 -10.25 -29.10
CA THR A 332 -6.02 -10.49 -28.62
C THR A 332 -6.16 -10.04 -27.16
N PRO A 333 -7.33 -9.55 -26.75
CA PRO A 333 -7.67 -9.29 -25.35
C PRO A 333 -7.25 -10.43 -24.40
N GLN A 334 -6.65 -10.10 -23.25
CA GLN A 334 -6.24 -11.08 -22.23
C GLN A 334 -7.11 -10.94 -20.98
N LYS A 335 -7.50 -12.09 -20.42
CA LYS A 335 -8.25 -12.24 -19.17
C LYS A 335 -7.45 -13.13 -18.23
N PHE A 336 -7.67 -12.99 -16.94
CA PHE A 336 -7.00 -13.76 -15.91
C PHE A 336 -8.01 -14.26 -14.90
N THR A 337 -7.70 -15.39 -14.28
CA THR A 337 -8.47 -15.92 -13.15
C THR A 337 -7.68 -15.65 -11.88
N VAL A 338 -8.16 -14.69 -11.08
CA VAL A 338 -7.51 -14.30 -9.83
C VAL A 338 -8.17 -15.05 -8.69
N LYS A 339 -7.36 -15.82 -7.95
CA LYS A 339 -7.79 -16.50 -6.73
C LYS A 339 -7.35 -15.69 -5.52
N LEU A 340 -8.28 -15.38 -4.64
CA LEU A 340 -8.08 -14.67 -3.38
C LEU A 340 -8.32 -15.67 -2.25
N GLN A 341 -7.31 -15.93 -1.43
CA GLN A 341 -7.49 -16.71 -0.21
C GLN A 341 -7.75 -15.76 0.95
N MET A 342 -8.76 -16.03 1.79
CA MET A 342 -8.93 -15.26 3.03
C MET A 342 -7.72 -15.43 3.94
N ALA A 343 -7.25 -14.34 4.56
CA ALA A 343 -6.09 -14.41 5.45
C ALA A 343 -6.40 -15.09 6.79
N GLU A 344 -7.67 -15.09 7.20
CA GLU A 344 -8.15 -15.71 8.43
C GLU A 344 -9.07 -16.89 8.11
N ASP A 345 -8.90 -17.98 8.84
CA ASP A 345 -9.78 -19.14 8.75
C ASP A 345 -10.86 -19.07 9.83
N GLU A 346 -12.13 -19.23 9.46
CA GLU A 346 -13.24 -19.22 10.40
C GLU A 346 -13.67 -20.62 10.85
N THR A 347 -13.98 -20.74 12.14
CA THR A 347 -14.66 -21.91 12.74
C THR A 347 -16.09 -21.60 13.19
N ASN A 348 -16.37 -20.32 13.46
CA ASN A 348 -17.62 -19.85 14.05
C ASN A 348 -18.29 -18.85 13.12
N ILE A 349 -19.26 -19.34 12.35
CA ILE A 349 -19.97 -18.51 11.37
C ILE A 349 -20.89 -17.54 12.11
N MET A 350 -20.56 -16.25 12.05
CA MET A 350 -21.41 -15.15 12.49
C MET A 350 -21.50 -14.12 11.36
N GLN A 351 -22.50 -13.25 11.43
CA GLN A 351 -22.50 -12.05 10.58
C GLN A 351 -21.40 -11.11 11.07
N ASP A 352 -20.82 -10.34 10.15
CA ASP A 352 -19.87 -9.29 10.49
C ASP A 352 -20.51 -8.34 11.50
N ILE A 353 -19.78 -8.04 12.57
CA ILE A 353 -20.18 -7.03 13.54
C ILE A 353 -19.53 -5.72 13.10
N ILE A 354 -20.30 -4.83 12.48
CA ILE A 354 -19.79 -3.57 11.91
C ILE A 354 -19.64 -2.53 13.02
N ASP A 355 -20.63 -2.46 13.92
CA ASP A 355 -20.54 -1.65 15.13
C ASP A 355 -21.25 -2.32 16.33
N GLY A 356 -20.88 -1.90 17.54
CA GLY A 356 -21.46 -2.43 18.79
C GLY A 356 -22.94 -2.09 19.01
N THR A 357 -23.64 -1.57 18.00
CA THR A 357 -25.05 -1.16 18.07
C THR A 357 -25.99 -2.02 17.24
N GLU A 358 -25.48 -2.91 16.39
CA GLU A 358 -26.29 -3.79 15.52
C GLU A 358 -27.22 -4.74 16.28
N GLY A 359 -26.84 -5.13 17.51
CA GLY A 359 -27.70 -5.90 18.41
C GLY A 359 -28.83 -5.10 19.06
N ARG A 360 -28.91 -3.77 18.84
CA ARG A 360 -29.95 -2.92 19.43
C ARG A 360 -31.19 -2.93 18.53
N LYS A 361 -32.34 -3.31 19.11
CA LYS A 361 -33.64 -3.13 18.46
C LYS A 361 -33.78 -1.66 18.00
N PRO A 362 -34.18 -1.37 16.74
CA PRO A 362 -34.40 0.00 16.30
C PRO A 362 -35.39 0.66 17.25
N ARG A 363 -34.97 1.74 17.93
CA ARG A 363 -35.88 2.50 18.79
C ARG A 363 -36.91 3.18 17.91
N VAL A 364 -38.09 2.56 17.77
CA VAL A 364 -39.28 3.21 17.21
C VAL A 364 -39.66 4.33 18.17
N PHE A 365 -39.21 5.54 17.89
CA PHE A 365 -39.73 6.74 18.53
C PHE A 365 -40.98 7.19 17.76
N SER A 366 -42.15 6.70 18.18
CA SER A 366 -43.41 7.36 17.85
C SER A 366 -43.77 8.33 18.97
N LYS A 367 -44.05 9.60 18.63
CA LYS A 367 -44.65 10.58 19.54
C LYS A 367 -46.12 10.28 19.86
N GLN A 368 -46.70 9.26 19.23
CA GLN A 368 -48.08 8.84 19.41
C GLN A 368 -48.11 7.40 19.92
N PHE A 369 -48.38 7.24 21.22
CA PHE A 369 -48.74 5.96 21.82
C PHE A 369 -50.10 5.52 21.28
N SER A 370 -50.14 4.45 20.48
CA SER A 370 -51.39 3.74 20.17
C SER A 370 -51.29 2.30 20.65
N LYS A 371 -52.44 1.73 21.05
CA LYS A 371 -52.58 0.38 21.61
C LYS A 371 -52.19 -0.76 20.66
N GLN A 372 -51.73 -0.46 19.44
CA GLN A 372 -51.33 -1.45 18.44
C GLN A 372 -49.85 -1.84 18.50
N PHE A 373 -49.10 -1.32 19.48
CA PHE A 373 -47.66 -1.59 19.68
C PHE A 373 -47.32 -2.31 20.98
N ASN A 374 -48.28 -3.03 21.59
CA ASN A 374 -47.95 -4.01 22.63
C ASN A 374 -47.72 -5.39 22.00
#